data_AF-A0A926KQS2-F1
#
_entry.id   AF-A0A926KQS2-F1
#
_cell.length_a   1.000
_cell.length_b   1.000
_cell.length_c   1.000
_cell.angle_alpha   90.00
_cell.angle_beta   90.00
_cell.angle_gamma   90.00
#
_symmetry.space_group_name_H-M   'P 1'
#
loop_
_entity.id
_entity.type
_entity.pdbx_description
1 polymer ?
#
loop_
_entity_poly.entity_id
_entity_poly.type
_entity_poly.pdbx_seq_one_letter_code
_entity_poly.pdbx_strand_id
1 'polypeptide(L)'
;MRIIPTIMCQPGMRLGKAIFTEEGQILVGYRVELTNPMLKKLSQMGIDYLYIEDSRTDDIVIEDPIHEETRAKLRTSLGKIFEKFSPTAVFSSSNFRNSTPMSKLFLEGMSNVIDELQYRRHEPVMLTTLNMVPAANIEQHFCQNALNVCVYATKLAMAQGIYNRDDLMAIGLGALLHDVGSVHVPVQFLQKNARLTSSEYLEIQKHVTYGFQMLKDEAGIPALAAQCALQHHERMDGSGYPYSLRGEQIHPFARWVGLLDSYDAMIHARSYRTAIPPHHALEVLYANAGKLYDIDMVKLFRNNVAIYPLGLSVTLSTGDKGIVSRLNPHSMQRPVIRILRTASGQELKEPYEVDLSHTLNVMIEEIGEQLVV
;
A
#
# COMPACT_ATOMS: atom_id res chain seq x y z
N MET A 1 15.96 1.03 -13.61
CA MET A 1 14.60 1.02 -14.19
C MET A 1 13.84 2.26 -13.72
N ARG A 2 12.78 2.66 -14.43
CA ARG A 2 11.95 3.83 -14.09
C ARG A 2 10.50 3.45 -13.88
N ILE A 3 9.82 4.14 -12.97
CA ILE A 3 8.37 4.04 -12.78
C ILE A 3 7.70 5.06 -13.70
N ILE A 4 6.84 4.59 -14.59
CA ILE A 4 6.12 5.42 -15.56
C ILE A 4 4.62 5.12 -15.48
N PRO A 5 3.73 6.13 -15.46
CA PRO A 5 2.30 5.88 -15.60
C PRO A 5 1.99 5.09 -16.88
N THR A 6 1.14 4.06 -16.80
CA THR A 6 0.79 3.19 -17.94
C THR A 6 0.22 4.00 -19.12
N ILE A 7 -0.56 5.04 -18.83
CA ILE A 7 -1.11 5.96 -19.85
C ILE A 7 -0.03 6.74 -20.61
N MET A 8 1.17 6.86 -20.04
CA MET A 8 2.33 7.55 -20.63
C MET A 8 3.31 6.57 -21.29
N CYS A 9 3.11 5.26 -21.15
CA CYS A 9 3.96 4.26 -21.78
C CYS A 9 3.66 4.20 -23.28
N GLN A 10 4.70 3.98 -24.09
CA GLN A 10 4.60 3.89 -25.54
C GLN A 10 4.95 2.47 -26.03
N PRO A 11 4.38 2.03 -27.16
CA PRO A 11 4.81 0.79 -27.80
C PRO A 11 6.32 0.79 -28.06
N GLY A 12 6.96 -0.37 -27.88
CA GLY A 12 8.42 -0.51 -28.02
C GLY A 12 9.19 -0.32 -26.71
N MET A 13 8.57 0.26 -25.68
CA MET A 13 9.14 0.26 -24.32
C MET A 13 9.20 -1.17 -23.77
N ARG A 14 10.21 -1.48 -22.94
CA ARG A 14 10.38 -2.81 -22.33
C ARG A 14 10.12 -2.78 -20.84
N LEU A 15 9.47 -3.82 -20.34
CA LEU A 15 9.21 -3.96 -18.90
C LEU A 15 10.49 -4.23 -18.10
N GLY A 16 10.73 -3.38 -17.10
CA GLY A 16 11.77 -3.54 -16.08
C GLY A 16 11.40 -4.47 -14.93
N LYS A 17 10.11 -4.86 -14.80
CA LYS A 17 9.64 -5.91 -13.88
C LYS A 17 8.52 -6.72 -14.53
N ALA A 18 8.44 -8.00 -14.15
CA ALA A 18 7.30 -8.84 -14.53
C ALA A 18 6.01 -8.33 -13.86
N ILE A 19 4.90 -8.50 -14.56
CA ILE A 19 3.55 -8.22 -14.08
C ILE A 19 2.88 -9.55 -13.83
N PHE A 20 2.17 -9.66 -12.71
CA PHE A 20 1.52 -10.90 -12.28
C PHE A 20 -0.01 -10.77 -12.28
N THR A 21 -0.71 -11.89 -12.43
CA THR A 21 -2.15 -12.02 -12.21
C THR A 21 -2.46 -12.05 -10.73
N GLU A 22 -3.74 -12.04 -10.36
CA GLU A 22 -4.18 -12.13 -8.97
C GLU A 22 -3.77 -13.44 -8.30
N GLU A 23 -3.67 -14.51 -9.08
CA GLU A 23 -3.22 -15.84 -8.67
C GLU A 23 -1.68 -15.96 -8.60
N GLY A 24 -0.95 -14.87 -8.87
CA GLY A 24 0.51 -14.86 -8.87
C GLY A 24 1.16 -15.46 -10.12
N GLN A 25 0.41 -15.68 -11.19
CA GLN A 25 0.96 -16.15 -12.47
C GLN A 25 1.55 -14.98 -13.25
N ILE A 26 2.59 -15.21 -14.06
CA ILE A 26 3.16 -14.14 -14.90
C ILE A 26 2.14 -13.75 -15.98
N LEU A 27 1.63 -12.52 -15.91
CA LEU A 27 0.79 -11.90 -16.93
C LEU A 27 1.64 -11.34 -18.06
N VAL A 28 2.71 -10.64 -17.71
CA VAL A 28 3.71 -10.12 -18.67
C VAL A 28 5.09 -10.33 -18.09
N GLY A 29 5.97 -11.00 -18.86
CA GLY A 29 7.32 -11.31 -18.41
C GLY A 29 8.24 -10.08 -18.30
N TYR A 30 9.32 -10.25 -17.55
CA TYR A 30 10.43 -9.31 -17.53
C TYR A 30 11.02 -9.12 -18.94
N ARG A 31 11.38 -7.88 -19.30
CA ARG A 31 11.94 -7.48 -20.61
C ARG A 31 11.04 -7.67 -21.83
N VAL A 32 9.77 -8.01 -21.62
CA VAL A 32 8.81 -8.05 -22.72
C VAL A 32 8.59 -6.64 -23.26
N GLU A 33 8.63 -6.52 -24.59
CA GLU A 33 8.33 -5.29 -25.30
C GLU A 33 6.82 -5.03 -25.29
N LEU A 34 6.42 -3.83 -24.87
CA LEU A 34 5.04 -3.43 -24.73
C LEU A 34 4.45 -3.09 -26.10
N THR A 35 3.28 -3.66 -26.38
CA THR A 35 2.50 -3.37 -27.58
C THR A 35 1.27 -2.51 -27.24
N ASN A 36 0.70 -1.80 -28.22
CA ASN A 36 -0.55 -1.05 -28.02
C ASN A 36 -1.69 -1.89 -27.40
N PRO A 37 -1.97 -3.13 -27.88
CA PRO A 37 -2.96 -3.99 -27.24
C PRO A 37 -2.65 -4.32 -25.78
N MET A 38 -1.38 -4.55 -25.45
CA MET A 38 -0.95 -4.81 -24.07
C MET A 38 -1.18 -3.59 -23.18
N LEU A 39 -0.73 -2.41 -23.60
CA LEU A 39 -0.91 -1.16 -22.83
C LEU A 39 -2.39 -0.88 -22.55
N LYS A 40 -3.26 -1.07 -23.56
CA LYS A 40 -4.71 -0.94 -23.40
C LYS A 40 -5.25 -1.94 -22.38
N LYS A 41 -4.85 -3.21 -22.47
CA LYS A 41 -5.30 -4.26 -21.54
C LYS A 41 -4.79 -4.01 -20.12
N LEU A 42 -3.53 -3.62 -19.95
CA LEU A 42 -2.96 -3.28 -18.64
C LEU A 42 -3.70 -2.11 -18.00
N SER A 43 -3.99 -1.05 -18.77
CA SER A 43 -4.81 0.08 -18.28
C SER A 43 -6.24 -0.32 -17.95
N GLN A 44 -6.87 -1.23 -18.71
CA GLN A 44 -8.21 -1.76 -18.41
C GLN A 44 -8.25 -2.66 -17.18
N MET A 45 -7.19 -3.44 -16.97
CA MET A 45 -6.95 -4.17 -15.72
C MET A 45 -6.55 -3.22 -14.58
N GLY A 46 -6.32 -1.95 -14.92
CA GLY A 46 -6.08 -0.93 -13.95
C GLY A 46 -4.71 -1.00 -13.32
N ILE A 47 -3.73 -1.39 -14.11
CA ILE A 47 -2.33 -1.27 -13.75
C ILE A 47 -1.92 0.12 -14.18
N ASP A 48 -1.88 1.07 -13.24
CA ASP A 48 -1.68 2.49 -13.54
C ASP A 48 -0.22 2.90 -13.71
N TYR A 49 0.73 2.08 -13.26
CA TYR A 49 2.17 2.34 -13.36
C TYR A 49 2.92 1.08 -13.78
N LEU A 50 3.95 1.26 -14.61
CA LEU A 50 4.86 0.21 -15.07
C LEU A 50 6.30 0.55 -14.73
N TYR A 51 7.06 -0.48 -14.36
CA TYR A 51 8.51 -0.39 -14.33
C TYR A 51 9.01 -0.59 -15.76
N ILE A 52 9.72 0.39 -16.30
CA ILE A 52 10.25 0.40 -17.68
C ILE A 52 11.78 0.38 -17.63
N GLU A 53 12.40 -0.39 -18.52
CA GLU A 53 13.84 -0.38 -18.71
C GLU A 53 14.31 0.98 -19.26
N ASP A 54 15.37 1.51 -18.68
CA ASP A 54 16.07 2.70 -19.18
C ASP A 54 17.56 2.52 -18.87
N SER A 55 18.39 2.57 -19.91
CA SER A 55 19.83 2.40 -19.83
C SER A 55 20.54 3.44 -18.97
N ARG A 56 19.92 4.60 -18.71
CA ARG A 56 20.46 5.64 -17.82
C ARG A 56 20.22 5.34 -16.34
N THR A 57 19.49 4.26 -16.04
CA THR A 57 19.05 3.88 -14.70
C THR A 57 19.15 2.37 -14.45
N ASP A 58 19.89 1.63 -15.26
CA ASP A 58 19.93 0.16 -15.20
C ASP A 58 20.49 -0.36 -13.85
N ASP A 59 21.33 0.44 -13.20
CA ASP A 59 21.84 0.27 -11.84
C ASP A 59 20.79 0.47 -10.72
N ILE A 60 19.66 1.13 -11.00
CA ILE A 60 18.56 1.29 -10.03
C ILE A 60 17.75 -0.02 -10.00
N VAL A 61 18.02 -0.84 -8.98
CA VAL A 61 17.28 -2.07 -8.67
C VAL A 61 16.19 -1.78 -7.63
N ILE A 62 14.96 -2.21 -7.93
CA ILE A 62 13.80 -2.01 -7.06
C ILE A 62 13.35 -3.39 -6.60
N GLU A 63 13.47 -3.67 -5.31
CA GLU A 63 13.04 -4.94 -4.75
C GLU A 63 11.71 -4.77 -4.01
N ASP A 64 10.83 -5.75 -4.16
CA ASP A 64 9.56 -5.76 -3.45
C ASP A 64 9.79 -6.23 -2.01
N PRO A 65 9.06 -5.67 -1.02
CA PRO A 65 9.26 -6.01 0.39
C PRO A 65 8.89 -7.46 0.71
N ILE A 66 8.01 -8.06 -0.10
CA ILE A 66 7.61 -9.46 -0.03
C ILE A 66 7.56 -10.05 -1.44
N HIS A 67 7.83 -11.34 -1.57
CA HIS A 67 7.75 -12.07 -2.82
C HIS A 67 6.31 -12.18 -3.32
N GLU A 68 6.13 -12.28 -4.64
CA GLU A 68 4.80 -12.40 -5.24
C GLU A 68 4.08 -13.69 -4.82
N GLU A 69 4.81 -14.78 -4.56
CA GLU A 69 4.21 -16.02 -4.05
C GLU A 69 3.55 -15.80 -2.68
N THR A 70 4.21 -15.07 -1.78
CA THR A 70 3.69 -14.71 -0.46
C THR A 70 2.46 -13.81 -0.60
N ARG A 71 2.50 -12.85 -1.52
CA ARG A 71 1.35 -11.98 -1.83
C ARG A 71 0.15 -12.78 -2.36
N ALA A 72 0.36 -13.68 -3.32
CA ALA A 72 -0.69 -14.51 -3.91
C ALA A 72 -1.34 -15.43 -2.87
N LYS A 73 -0.55 -15.99 -1.94
CA LYS A 73 -1.06 -16.79 -0.81
C LYS A 73 -1.97 -15.96 0.10
N LEU A 74 -1.57 -14.74 0.45
CA LEU A 74 -2.39 -13.85 1.28
C LEU A 74 -3.66 -13.39 0.55
N ARG A 75 -3.59 -13.03 -0.75
CA ARG A 75 -4.78 -12.72 -1.56
C ARG A 75 -5.76 -13.88 -1.60
N THR A 76 -5.25 -15.10 -1.83
CA THR A 76 -6.08 -16.31 -1.83
C THR A 76 -6.76 -16.52 -0.47
N SER A 77 -6.04 -16.28 0.63
CA SER A 77 -6.58 -16.40 1.99
C SER A 77 -7.67 -15.36 2.25
N LEU A 78 -7.47 -14.12 1.80
CA LEU A 78 -8.48 -13.06 1.83
C LEU A 78 -9.72 -13.43 1.00
N GLY A 79 -9.54 -13.87 -0.25
CA GLY A 79 -10.67 -14.27 -1.10
C GLY A 79 -11.56 -15.34 -0.43
N LYS A 80 -10.94 -16.33 0.22
CA LYS A 80 -11.68 -17.37 0.97
C LYS A 80 -12.43 -16.83 2.19
N ILE A 81 -11.86 -15.87 2.92
CA ILE A 81 -12.55 -15.29 4.08
C ILE A 81 -13.73 -14.42 3.63
N PHE A 82 -13.56 -13.65 2.55
CA PHE A 82 -14.66 -12.88 1.95
C PHE A 82 -15.77 -13.80 1.44
N GLU A 83 -15.43 -14.90 0.76
CA GLU A 83 -16.41 -15.89 0.29
C GLU A 83 -17.17 -16.52 1.46
N LYS A 84 -16.46 -16.93 2.53
CA LYS A 84 -17.06 -17.55 3.72
C LYS A 84 -18.11 -16.66 4.38
N PHE A 85 -17.88 -15.35 4.42
CA PHE A 85 -18.73 -14.40 5.12
C PHE A 85 -19.64 -13.57 4.22
N SER A 86 -19.64 -13.82 2.91
CA SER A 86 -20.53 -13.10 1.99
C SER A 86 -22.00 -13.52 2.23
N PRO A 87 -22.93 -12.56 2.50
CA PRO A 87 -24.34 -12.85 2.75
C PRO A 87 -25.08 -13.37 1.50
N THR A 88 -24.56 -13.06 0.32
CA THR A 88 -24.99 -13.59 -0.97
C THR A 88 -23.89 -14.51 -1.47
N ALA A 89 -24.13 -15.82 -1.50
CA ALA A 89 -23.28 -16.78 -2.19
C ALA A 89 -23.38 -16.61 -3.73
N VAL A 90 -23.12 -15.39 -4.21
CA VAL A 90 -22.95 -15.01 -5.62
C VAL A 90 -21.50 -15.28 -6.07
N PHE A 91 -20.60 -15.57 -5.12
CA PHE A 91 -19.32 -16.22 -5.39
C PHE A 91 -19.52 -17.71 -5.72
N SER A 92 -20.11 -17.99 -6.89
CA SER A 92 -19.85 -19.25 -7.61
C SER A 92 -18.80 -18.91 -8.66
N SER A 93 -17.64 -19.57 -8.74
CA SER A 93 -17.49 -21.02 -8.81
C SER A 93 -16.00 -21.42 -8.82
N SER A 94 -15.60 -22.42 -8.02
CA SER A 94 -15.05 -23.71 -8.48
C SER A 94 -14.34 -24.50 -7.36
N ASN A 95 -14.81 -25.73 -7.12
CA ASN A 95 -14.03 -26.89 -6.64
C ASN A 95 -13.17 -26.82 -5.35
N PHE A 96 -13.48 -26.04 -4.32
CA PHE A 96 -12.71 -26.07 -3.07
C PHE A 96 -13.12 -27.16 -2.04
N ARG A 97 -13.49 -28.35 -2.51
CA ARG A 97 -14.00 -29.43 -1.66
C ARG A 97 -12.96 -30.20 -0.83
N ASN A 98 -11.67 -29.85 -0.89
CA ASN A 98 -10.60 -30.46 -0.07
C ASN A 98 -9.48 -29.44 0.20
N SER A 99 -9.73 -28.39 0.99
CA SER A 99 -8.71 -27.36 1.22
C SER A 99 -8.21 -27.31 2.66
N THR A 100 -6.90 -27.09 2.78
CA THR A 100 -6.17 -26.71 3.99
C THR A 100 -7.01 -25.76 4.86
N PRO A 101 -7.07 -25.94 6.20
CA PRO A 101 -7.78 -25.03 7.09
C PRO A 101 -7.38 -23.58 6.81
N MET A 102 -8.35 -22.66 6.71
CA MET A 102 -8.06 -21.25 6.38
C MET A 102 -7.07 -20.63 7.36
N SER A 103 -7.19 -20.97 8.64
CA SER A 103 -6.24 -20.58 9.69
C SER A 103 -4.81 -20.91 9.33
N LYS A 104 -4.56 -22.11 8.79
CA LYS A 104 -3.23 -22.53 8.36
C LYS A 104 -2.72 -21.70 7.18
N LEU A 105 -3.58 -21.34 6.22
CA LEU A 105 -3.18 -20.49 5.09
C LEU A 105 -2.79 -19.08 5.54
N PHE A 106 -3.57 -18.47 6.44
CA PHE A 106 -3.26 -17.16 7.01
C PHE A 106 -1.95 -17.20 7.82
N LEU A 107 -1.80 -18.20 8.69
CA LEU A 107 -0.60 -18.37 9.51
C LEU A 107 0.65 -18.62 8.66
N GLU A 108 0.57 -19.44 7.61
CA GLU A 108 1.68 -19.67 6.69
C GLU A 108 2.03 -18.40 5.89
N GLY A 109 1.03 -17.74 5.30
CA GLY A 109 1.24 -16.51 4.54
C GLY A 109 1.86 -15.41 5.41
N MET A 110 1.38 -15.24 6.63
CA MET A 110 1.93 -14.26 7.57
C MET A 110 3.30 -14.66 8.11
N SER A 111 3.56 -15.96 8.32
CA SER A 111 4.91 -16.44 8.65
C SER A 111 5.89 -16.02 7.57
N ASN A 112 5.55 -16.22 6.29
CA ASN A 112 6.40 -15.80 5.18
C ASN A 112 6.62 -14.29 5.16
N VAL A 113 5.58 -13.48 5.39
CA VAL A 113 5.75 -12.01 5.48
C VAL A 113 6.74 -11.65 6.58
N ILE A 114 6.61 -12.23 7.77
CA ILE A 114 7.51 -11.94 8.89
C ILE A 114 8.94 -12.35 8.51
N ASP A 115 9.15 -13.54 7.93
CA ASP A 115 10.47 -14.05 7.59
C ASP A 115 11.15 -13.22 6.49
N GLU A 116 10.41 -12.85 5.45
CA GLU A 116 10.90 -12.01 4.34
C GLU A 116 11.23 -10.58 4.82
N LEU A 117 10.36 -9.98 5.64
CA LEU A 117 10.63 -8.65 6.22
C LEU A 117 11.76 -8.69 7.25
N GLN A 118 11.97 -9.81 7.94
CA GLN A 118 13.08 -10.01 8.87
C GLN A 118 14.41 -10.07 8.12
N TYR A 119 14.46 -10.79 7.00
CA TYR A 119 15.64 -10.83 6.13
C TYR A 119 16.00 -9.43 5.63
N ARG A 120 14.98 -8.61 5.31
CA ARG A 120 15.10 -7.23 4.84
C ARG A 120 14.95 -6.19 5.95
N ARG A 121 15.32 -6.50 7.20
CA ARG A 121 14.98 -5.65 8.36
C ARG A 121 15.45 -4.20 8.23
N HIS A 122 16.61 -3.96 7.63
CA HIS A 122 17.20 -2.63 7.47
C HIS A 122 16.75 -1.89 6.19
N GLU A 123 16.03 -2.57 5.29
CA GLU A 123 15.53 -1.94 4.07
C GLU A 123 14.26 -1.13 4.38
N PRO A 124 14.13 0.11 3.86
CA PRO A 124 12.89 0.87 3.93
C PRO A 124 11.79 0.17 3.15
N VAL A 125 10.54 0.31 3.56
CA VAL A 125 9.40 -0.21 2.79
C VAL A 125 8.79 0.93 1.98
N MET A 126 8.44 0.64 0.72
CA MET A 126 7.85 1.59 -0.23
C MET A 126 6.35 1.30 -0.40
N LEU A 127 5.49 2.31 -0.23
CA LEU A 127 4.02 2.20 -0.38
C LEU A 127 3.52 1.91 -1.78
N THR A 128 4.25 2.41 -2.77
CA THR A 128 3.81 2.47 -4.16
C THR A 128 3.96 1.16 -4.91
N THR A 129 4.56 0.12 -4.31
CA THR A 129 4.91 -1.10 -5.03
C THR A 129 3.72 -1.99 -5.31
N LEU A 130 2.54 -1.67 -4.79
CA LEU A 130 1.41 -2.56 -4.81
C LEU A 130 0.29 -1.96 -5.66
N ASN A 131 0.42 -2.18 -6.97
CA ASN A 131 -0.56 -1.96 -8.04
C ASN A 131 -1.74 -1.07 -7.62
N MET A 132 -1.73 0.21 -8.00
CA MET A 132 -2.92 1.05 -7.85
C MET A 132 -4.01 0.48 -8.75
N VAL A 133 -4.97 -0.23 -8.17
CA VAL A 133 -6.11 -0.81 -8.87
C VAL A 133 -7.20 0.26 -8.96
N PRO A 134 -7.94 0.37 -10.07
CA PRO A 134 -9.00 1.34 -10.23
C PRO A 134 -10.08 1.05 -9.20
N ALA A 135 -10.61 2.12 -8.59
CA ALA A 135 -11.71 2.05 -7.64
C ALA A 135 -12.97 1.32 -8.16
N ALA A 136 -13.03 1.00 -9.46
CA ALA A 136 -14.10 0.22 -10.07
C ALA A 136 -14.14 -1.25 -9.61
N ASN A 137 -13.01 -1.84 -9.20
CA ASN A 137 -12.97 -3.19 -8.64
C ASN A 137 -12.78 -3.14 -7.12
N ILE A 138 -13.89 -3.08 -6.38
CA ILE A 138 -13.91 -2.92 -4.92
C ILE A 138 -13.13 -4.05 -4.22
N GLU A 139 -13.34 -5.29 -4.63
CA GLU A 139 -12.72 -6.47 -4.01
C GLU A 139 -11.21 -6.39 -4.12
N GLN A 140 -10.72 -6.01 -5.30
CA GLN A 140 -9.31 -5.89 -5.59
C GLN A 140 -8.70 -4.68 -4.87
N HIS A 141 -9.43 -3.55 -4.76
CA HIS A 141 -9.02 -2.40 -3.95
C HIS A 141 -8.91 -2.76 -2.46
N PHE A 142 -9.90 -3.46 -1.88
CA PHE A 142 -9.85 -3.91 -0.49
C PHE A 142 -8.70 -4.89 -0.25
N CYS A 143 -8.54 -5.89 -1.12
CA CYS A 143 -7.41 -6.81 -1.02
C CYS A 143 -6.08 -6.08 -1.07
N GLN A 144 -5.97 -5.05 -1.92
CA GLN A 144 -4.75 -4.28 -2.06
C GLN A 144 -4.45 -3.45 -0.81
N ASN A 145 -5.43 -2.70 -0.30
CA ASN A 145 -5.29 -1.95 0.94
C ASN A 145 -4.95 -2.89 2.13
N ALA A 146 -5.65 -4.02 2.27
CA ALA A 146 -5.38 -5.01 3.30
C ALA A 146 -3.93 -5.52 3.27
N LEU A 147 -3.42 -5.85 2.07
CA LEU A 147 -2.03 -6.27 1.89
C LEU A 147 -1.03 -5.15 2.20
N ASN A 148 -1.31 -3.93 1.76
CA ASN A 148 -0.49 -2.75 2.03
C ASN A 148 -0.35 -2.59 3.54
N VAL A 149 -1.48 -2.37 4.22
CA VAL A 149 -1.55 -2.12 5.66
C VAL A 149 -0.91 -3.28 6.45
N CYS A 150 -1.11 -4.54 6.03
CA CYS A 150 -0.45 -5.71 6.60
C CYS A 150 1.09 -5.62 6.56
N VAL A 151 1.67 -5.38 5.39
CA VAL A 151 3.13 -5.30 5.23
C VAL A 151 3.71 -4.12 6.02
N TYR A 152 3.07 -2.94 5.99
CA TYR A 152 3.53 -1.77 6.74
C TYR A 152 3.43 -1.98 8.25
N ALA A 153 2.30 -2.48 8.74
CA ALA A 153 2.08 -2.66 10.17
C ALA A 153 3.09 -3.65 10.73
N THR A 154 3.32 -4.75 10.02
CA THR A 154 4.32 -5.75 10.39
C THR A 154 5.72 -5.15 10.39
N LYS A 155 6.12 -4.44 9.32
CA LYS A 155 7.45 -3.81 9.24
C LYS A 155 7.67 -2.78 10.35
N LEU A 156 6.71 -1.90 10.60
CA LEU A 156 6.86 -0.82 11.57
C LEU A 156 6.83 -1.35 13.00
N ALA A 157 6.04 -2.39 13.28
CA ALA A 157 6.11 -3.13 14.53
C ALA A 157 7.51 -3.78 14.73
N MET A 158 8.08 -4.40 13.69
CA MET A 158 9.45 -4.93 13.74
C MET A 158 10.50 -3.83 13.98
N ALA A 159 10.31 -2.65 13.38
CA ALA A 159 11.20 -1.50 13.55
C ALA A 159 11.10 -0.91 14.96
N GLN A 160 9.93 -0.98 15.61
CA GLN A 160 9.76 -0.59 17.01
C GLN A 160 10.58 -1.48 17.96
N GLY A 161 10.83 -2.75 17.59
CA GLY A 161 11.80 -3.62 18.26
C GLY A 161 11.36 -4.19 19.62
N ILE A 162 10.10 -3.97 20.02
CA ILE A 162 9.54 -4.42 21.30
C ILE A 162 8.62 -5.65 21.19
N TYR A 163 8.26 -6.05 19.96
CA TYR A 163 7.29 -7.09 19.69
C TYR A 163 7.95 -8.42 19.33
N ASN A 164 7.43 -9.51 19.88
CA ASN A 164 7.86 -10.86 19.56
C ASN A 164 7.17 -11.38 18.27
N ARG A 165 7.47 -12.61 17.85
CA ARG A 165 6.88 -13.17 16.62
C ARG A 165 5.36 -13.30 16.68
N ASP A 166 4.79 -13.66 17.83
CA ASP A 166 3.34 -13.81 18.00
C ASP A 166 2.63 -12.44 17.97
N ASP A 167 3.27 -11.41 18.51
CA ASP A 167 2.80 -10.02 18.38
C ASP A 167 2.81 -9.57 16.91
N LEU A 168 3.88 -9.88 16.16
CA LEU A 168 3.99 -9.59 14.73
C LEU A 168 2.94 -10.34 13.91
N MET A 169 2.66 -11.59 14.27
CA MET A 169 1.58 -12.39 13.69
C MET A 169 0.22 -11.73 13.96
N ALA A 170 -0.03 -11.30 15.19
CA ALA A 170 -1.28 -10.68 15.59
C ALA A 170 -1.52 -9.32 14.92
N ILE A 171 -0.53 -8.42 14.89
CA ILE A 171 -0.66 -7.13 14.20
C ILE A 171 -0.79 -7.31 12.69
N GLY A 172 -0.01 -8.22 12.09
CA GLY A 172 -0.06 -8.48 10.67
C GLY A 172 -1.39 -9.06 10.22
N LEU A 173 -1.94 -10.05 10.95
CA LEU A 173 -3.30 -10.55 10.71
C LEU A 173 -4.37 -9.51 10.99
N GLY A 174 -4.23 -8.73 12.07
CA GLY A 174 -5.16 -7.65 12.39
C GLY A 174 -5.19 -6.57 11.32
N ALA A 175 -4.05 -6.26 10.72
CA ALA A 175 -3.92 -5.34 9.59
C ALA A 175 -4.44 -5.95 8.28
N LEU A 176 -4.21 -7.23 8.02
CA LEU A 176 -4.72 -7.92 6.83
C LEU A 176 -6.25 -8.03 6.85
N LEU A 177 -6.85 -8.17 8.03
CA LEU A 177 -8.28 -8.47 8.20
C LEU A 177 -9.10 -7.28 8.70
N HIS A 178 -8.50 -6.09 8.85
CA HIS A 178 -9.15 -4.95 9.51
C HIS A 178 -10.49 -4.56 8.87
N ASP A 179 -10.58 -4.65 7.55
CA ASP A 179 -11.73 -4.24 6.74
C ASP A 179 -12.64 -5.41 6.31
N VAL A 180 -12.44 -6.63 6.85
CA VAL A 180 -13.21 -7.82 6.43
C VAL A 180 -14.72 -7.66 6.60
N GLY A 181 -15.15 -6.86 7.58
CA GLY A 181 -16.57 -6.58 7.83
C GLY A 181 -17.26 -5.78 6.73
N SER A 182 -16.50 -5.19 5.79
CA SER A 182 -17.05 -4.48 4.63
C SER A 182 -17.88 -5.38 3.72
N VAL A 183 -17.71 -6.71 3.81
CA VAL A 183 -18.54 -7.69 3.08
C VAL A 183 -20.03 -7.61 3.44
N HIS A 184 -20.36 -7.09 4.63
CA HIS A 184 -21.73 -6.89 5.10
C HIS A 184 -22.25 -5.46 4.87
N VAL A 185 -21.43 -4.57 4.30
CA VAL A 185 -21.87 -3.21 3.94
C VAL A 185 -22.48 -3.24 2.53
N PRO A 186 -23.67 -2.65 2.31
CA PRO A 186 -24.28 -2.59 0.98
C PRO A 186 -23.36 -1.94 -0.07
N VAL A 187 -23.14 -2.64 -1.18
CA VAL A 187 -22.21 -2.22 -2.26
C VAL A 187 -22.54 -0.83 -2.81
N GLN A 188 -23.82 -0.46 -2.84
CA GLN A 188 -24.29 0.86 -3.28
C GLN A 188 -23.76 2.02 -2.44
N PHE A 189 -23.41 1.78 -1.17
CA PHE A 189 -22.78 2.78 -0.30
C PHE A 189 -21.27 2.84 -0.53
N LEU A 190 -20.63 1.69 -0.78
CA LEU A 190 -19.20 1.60 -1.06
C LEU A 190 -18.84 2.22 -2.43
N GLN A 191 -19.70 2.07 -3.45
CA GLN A 191 -19.49 2.58 -4.81
C GLN A 191 -20.03 3.99 -5.05
N LYS A 192 -20.56 4.66 -4.03
CA LYS A 192 -21.25 5.93 -4.24
C LYS A 192 -20.27 7.01 -4.70
N ASN A 193 -20.43 7.47 -5.94
CA ASN A 193 -19.66 8.58 -6.54
C ASN A 193 -20.17 9.98 -6.09
N ALA A 194 -20.80 10.06 -4.92
CA ALA A 194 -21.38 11.28 -4.37
C ALA A 194 -21.18 11.30 -2.85
N ARG A 195 -21.36 12.48 -2.23
CA ARG A 195 -21.30 12.59 -0.77
C ARG A 195 -22.31 11.64 -0.13
N LEU A 196 -21.83 10.89 0.86
CA LEU A 196 -22.67 10.02 1.68
C LEU A 196 -23.57 10.89 2.58
N THR A 197 -24.80 10.44 2.79
CA THR A 197 -25.67 11.00 3.83
C THR A 197 -25.18 10.51 5.20
N SER A 198 -25.60 11.17 6.28
CA SER A 198 -25.24 10.75 7.63
C SER A 198 -25.68 9.31 7.94
N SER A 199 -26.84 8.87 7.42
CA SER A 199 -27.32 7.50 7.62
C SER A 199 -26.50 6.47 6.84
N GLU A 200 -26.09 6.79 5.61
CA GLU A 200 -25.23 5.92 4.80
C GLU A 200 -23.84 5.80 5.44
N TYR A 201 -23.31 6.91 5.95
CA TYR A 201 -22.05 6.92 6.66
C TYR A 201 -22.11 6.05 7.94
N LEU A 202 -23.17 6.18 8.73
CA LEU A 202 -23.40 5.32 9.91
C LEU A 202 -23.50 3.83 9.54
N GLU A 203 -24.05 3.49 8.38
CA GLU A 203 -24.08 2.10 7.92
C GLU A 203 -22.69 1.58 7.56
N ILE A 204 -21.89 2.37 6.84
CA ILE A 204 -20.50 2.01 6.51
C ILE A 204 -19.69 1.81 7.78
N GLN A 205 -19.86 2.66 8.81
CA GLN A 205 -19.13 2.53 10.08
C GLN A 205 -19.34 1.18 10.77
N LYS A 206 -20.45 0.48 10.51
CA LYS A 206 -20.72 -0.82 11.13
C LYS A 206 -19.76 -1.92 10.70
N HIS A 207 -19.00 -1.75 9.60
CA HIS A 207 -18.03 -2.75 9.15
C HIS A 207 -17.03 -3.14 10.26
N VAL A 208 -16.63 -2.22 11.14
CA VAL A 208 -15.74 -2.53 12.27
C VAL A 208 -16.36 -3.53 13.23
N THR A 209 -17.66 -3.38 13.50
CA THR A 209 -18.40 -4.30 14.38
C THR A 209 -18.69 -5.62 13.69
N TYR A 210 -19.02 -5.62 12.40
CA TYR A 210 -19.18 -6.83 11.61
C TYR A 210 -17.88 -7.63 11.57
N GLY A 211 -16.76 -6.97 11.27
CA GLY A 211 -15.44 -7.60 11.23
C GLY A 211 -15.06 -8.22 12.56
N PHE A 212 -15.27 -7.53 13.67
CA PHE A 212 -15.05 -8.11 15.01
C PHE A 212 -15.88 -9.37 15.25
N GLN A 213 -17.19 -9.33 14.96
CA GLN A 213 -18.07 -10.49 15.17
C GLN A 213 -17.69 -11.69 14.30
N MET A 214 -17.22 -11.43 13.08
CA MET A 214 -16.77 -12.46 12.15
C MET A 214 -15.46 -13.12 12.60
N LEU A 215 -14.55 -12.35 13.21
CA LEU A 215 -13.19 -12.81 13.52
C LEU A 215 -13.02 -13.36 14.95
N LYS A 216 -13.80 -12.88 15.92
CA LYS A 216 -13.57 -13.17 17.35
C LYS A 216 -13.62 -14.67 17.72
N ASP A 217 -14.43 -15.44 17.00
CA ASP A 217 -14.64 -16.88 17.23
C ASP A 217 -13.99 -17.73 16.12
N GLU A 218 -13.25 -17.10 15.19
CA GLU A 218 -12.62 -17.81 14.09
C GLU A 218 -11.36 -18.53 14.58
N ALA A 219 -11.38 -19.86 14.53
CA ALA A 219 -10.27 -20.68 14.96
C ALA A 219 -8.97 -20.31 14.24
N GLY A 220 -7.90 -20.05 14.99
CA GLY A 220 -6.58 -19.69 14.45
C GLY A 220 -6.41 -18.23 14.04
N ILE A 221 -7.43 -17.40 14.22
CA ILE A 221 -7.29 -15.93 14.19
C ILE A 221 -7.04 -15.43 15.62
N PRO A 222 -5.95 -14.69 15.89
CA PRO A 222 -5.71 -14.12 17.21
C PRO A 222 -6.84 -13.16 17.62
N ALA A 223 -7.27 -13.18 18.88
CA ALA A 223 -8.27 -12.24 19.39
C ALA A 223 -7.86 -10.77 19.18
N LEU A 224 -6.56 -10.48 19.22
CA LEU A 224 -6.01 -9.15 18.90
C LEU A 224 -6.25 -8.73 17.45
N ALA A 225 -6.32 -9.67 16.49
CA ALA A 225 -6.64 -9.35 15.11
C ALA A 225 -8.12 -8.91 14.97
N ALA A 226 -9.04 -9.58 15.67
CA ALA A 226 -10.42 -9.13 15.76
C ALA A 226 -10.53 -7.74 16.41
N GLN A 227 -9.73 -7.48 17.46
CA GLN A 227 -9.67 -6.17 18.11
C GLN A 227 -9.18 -5.07 17.15
N CYS A 228 -8.20 -5.34 16.28
CA CYS A 228 -7.78 -4.40 15.24
C CYS A 228 -8.94 -4.04 14.30
N ALA A 229 -9.71 -5.03 13.82
CA ALA A 229 -10.89 -4.78 13.01
C ALA A 229 -11.91 -3.88 13.72
N LEU A 230 -12.10 -4.05 15.03
CA LEU A 230 -13.04 -3.23 15.82
C LEU A 230 -12.57 -1.78 16.02
N GLN A 231 -11.26 -1.56 16.19
CA GLN A 231 -10.71 -0.31 16.71
C GLN A 231 -9.89 0.50 15.70
N HIS A 232 -9.62 0.02 14.48
CA HIS A 232 -8.73 0.73 13.55
C HIS A 232 -9.26 2.12 13.11
N HIS A 233 -10.55 2.39 13.29
CA HIS A 233 -11.15 3.71 13.10
C HIS A 233 -11.27 4.56 14.38
N GLU A 234 -10.81 4.08 15.52
CA GLU A 234 -10.66 4.89 16.73
C GLU A 234 -9.51 5.90 16.56
N ARG A 235 -9.60 7.05 17.23
CA ARG A 235 -8.60 8.14 17.13
C ARG A 235 -8.21 8.59 18.52
N MET A 236 -6.95 8.98 18.70
CA MET A 236 -6.38 9.27 20.04
C MET A 236 -7.17 10.34 20.82
N ASP A 237 -7.83 11.29 20.15
CA ASP A 237 -8.68 12.33 20.74
C ASP A 237 -10.14 11.91 21.01
N GLY A 238 -10.53 10.69 20.64
CA GLY A 238 -11.88 10.17 20.77
C GLY A 238 -12.84 10.61 19.66
N SER A 239 -12.35 11.21 18.57
CA SER A 239 -13.19 11.53 17.40
C SER A 239 -13.55 10.32 16.53
N GLY A 240 -12.93 9.17 16.81
CA GLY A 240 -13.15 7.92 16.09
C GLY A 240 -14.40 7.15 16.53
N TYR A 241 -14.55 5.95 15.96
CA TYR A 241 -15.69 5.05 16.14
C TYR A 241 -15.20 3.59 16.24
N PRO A 242 -15.98 2.65 16.80
CA PRO A 242 -17.40 2.77 17.20
C PRO A 242 -17.64 3.26 18.64
N TYR A 243 -16.62 3.28 19.50
CA TYR A 243 -16.77 3.60 20.93
C TYR A 243 -16.15 4.94 21.32
N SER A 244 -15.48 5.63 20.39
CA SER A 244 -14.85 6.94 20.64
C SER A 244 -13.81 6.86 21.75
N LEU A 245 -13.00 5.80 21.70
CA LEU A 245 -11.93 5.51 22.65
C LEU A 245 -10.84 6.58 22.55
N ARG A 246 -10.16 6.84 23.68
CA ARG A 246 -9.12 7.88 23.78
C ARG A 246 -7.78 7.30 24.20
N GLY A 247 -6.71 7.81 23.61
CA GLY A 247 -5.34 7.49 24.00
C GLY A 247 -5.09 5.98 24.13
N GLU A 248 -4.65 5.56 25.32
CA GLU A 248 -4.28 4.18 25.64
C GLU A 248 -5.47 3.20 25.74
N GLN A 249 -6.71 3.67 25.66
CA GLN A 249 -7.88 2.79 25.54
C GLN A 249 -7.89 2.06 24.18
N ILE A 250 -7.19 2.60 23.18
CA ILE A 250 -7.06 2.00 21.85
C ILE A 250 -5.85 1.07 21.87
N HIS A 251 -6.07 -0.19 21.51
CA HIS A 251 -4.99 -1.17 21.47
C HIS A 251 -3.85 -0.69 20.55
N PRO A 252 -2.57 -0.80 20.94
CA PRO A 252 -1.45 -0.32 20.13
C PRO A 252 -1.46 -0.85 18.68
N PHE A 253 -1.88 -2.10 18.47
CA PHE A 253 -2.00 -2.65 17.12
C PHE A 253 -3.07 -1.95 16.30
N ALA A 254 -4.24 -1.67 16.88
CA ALA A 254 -5.29 -0.92 16.18
C ALA A 254 -4.86 0.52 15.86
N ARG A 255 -4.05 1.15 16.72
CA ARG A 255 -3.44 2.47 16.45
C ARG A 255 -2.51 2.42 15.23
N TRP A 256 -1.68 1.38 15.12
CA TRP A 256 -0.86 1.15 13.93
C TRP A 256 -1.70 0.95 12.67
N VAL A 257 -2.69 0.03 12.73
CA VAL A 257 -3.58 -0.23 11.59
C VAL A 257 -4.31 1.04 11.16
N GLY A 258 -4.87 1.81 12.10
CA GLY A 258 -5.62 3.03 11.80
C GLY A 258 -4.79 4.15 11.19
N LEU A 259 -3.54 4.31 11.63
CA LEU A 259 -2.60 5.26 11.03
C LEU A 259 -2.28 4.87 9.58
N LEU A 260 -1.99 3.59 9.36
CA LEU A 260 -1.57 3.06 8.06
C LEU A 260 -2.71 2.99 7.06
N ASP A 261 -3.90 2.58 7.48
CA ASP A 261 -5.11 2.63 6.65
C ASP A 261 -5.43 4.08 6.26
N SER A 262 -5.36 5.03 7.21
CA SER A 262 -5.60 6.45 6.89
C SER A 262 -4.60 6.97 5.86
N TYR A 263 -3.33 6.57 5.96
CA TYR A 263 -2.32 6.94 4.98
C TYR A 263 -2.59 6.30 3.61
N ASP A 264 -2.83 5.00 3.57
CA ASP A 264 -3.09 4.24 2.34
C ASP A 264 -4.33 4.80 1.61
N ALA A 265 -5.39 5.10 2.36
CA ALA A 265 -6.62 5.72 1.87
C ALA A 265 -6.43 7.13 1.31
N MET A 266 -5.38 7.87 1.72
CA MET A 266 -5.08 9.20 1.19
C MET A 266 -4.37 9.15 -0.16
N ILE A 267 -3.47 8.17 -0.34
CA ILE A 267 -2.62 8.07 -1.53
C ILE A 267 -3.26 7.25 -2.66
N HIS A 268 -4.35 6.54 -2.39
CA HIS A 268 -5.14 5.83 -3.39
C HIS A 268 -6.44 6.58 -3.72
N ALA A 269 -6.82 6.58 -5.00
CA ALA A 269 -8.05 7.24 -5.43
C ALA A 269 -9.27 6.40 -5.01
N ARG A 270 -10.33 7.07 -4.54
CA ARG A 270 -11.63 6.45 -4.23
C ARG A 270 -12.70 7.07 -5.12
N SER A 271 -13.84 6.37 -5.27
CA SER A 271 -15.03 6.82 -6.01
C SER A 271 -15.44 8.29 -5.76
N TYR A 272 -15.18 8.82 -4.56
CA TYR A 272 -15.56 10.16 -4.13
C TYR A 272 -14.37 11.10 -3.86
N ARG A 273 -13.11 10.67 -4.02
CA ARG A 273 -11.91 11.47 -3.68
C ARG A 273 -10.72 11.14 -4.57
N THR A 274 -10.09 12.16 -5.12
CA THR A 274 -8.80 12.06 -5.82
C THR A 274 -7.68 11.75 -4.82
N ALA A 275 -6.79 10.83 -5.19
CA ALA A 275 -5.55 10.58 -4.45
C ALA A 275 -4.77 11.88 -4.24
N ILE A 276 -4.16 12.03 -3.06
CA ILE A 276 -3.16 13.09 -2.83
C ILE A 276 -1.75 12.51 -2.94
N PRO A 277 -0.76 13.31 -3.35
CA PRO A 277 0.63 12.86 -3.37
C PRO A 277 1.09 12.31 -2.01
N PRO A 278 1.94 11.27 -1.99
CA PRO A 278 2.48 10.67 -0.75
C PRO A 278 3.07 11.67 0.25
N HIS A 279 3.73 12.72 -0.23
CA HIS A 279 4.31 13.75 0.63
C HIS A 279 3.23 14.62 1.30
N HIS A 280 2.15 14.96 0.62
CA HIS A 280 1.00 15.63 1.24
C HIS A 280 0.29 14.71 2.26
N ALA A 281 0.17 13.41 1.97
CA ALA A 281 -0.39 12.45 2.93
C ALA A 281 0.44 12.39 4.22
N LEU A 282 1.78 12.45 4.11
CA LEU A 282 2.67 12.53 5.26
C LEU A 282 2.51 13.84 6.05
N GLU A 283 2.33 14.97 5.38
CA GLU A 283 2.04 16.25 6.06
C GLU A 283 0.73 16.19 6.86
N VAL A 284 -0.30 15.53 6.32
CA VAL A 284 -1.56 15.30 7.05
C VAL A 284 -1.32 14.45 8.31
N LEU A 285 -0.47 13.41 8.24
CA LEU A 285 -0.09 12.64 9.43
C LEU A 285 0.64 13.52 10.46
N TYR A 286 1.57 14.38 10.04
CA TYR A 286 2.28 15.29 10.94
C TYR A 286 1.37 16.31 11.61
N ALA A 287 0.48 16.94 10.84
CA ALA A 287 -0.47 17.91 11.36
C ALA A 287 -1.41 17.31 12.42
N ASN A 288 -1.60 15.99 12.41
CA ASN A 288 -2.47 15.26 13.33
C ASN A 288 -1.71 14.38 14.35
N ALA A 289 -0.39 14.45 14.38
CA ALA A 289 0.43 13.73 15.35
C ALA A 289 0.18 14.29 16.76
N GLY A 290 -0.02 13.41 17.74
CA GLY A 290 -0.38 13.78 19.11
C GLY A 290 -1.84 14.16 19.32
N LYS A 291 -2.61 14.27 18.23
CA LYS A 291 -4.06 14.52 18.28
C LYS A 291 -4.86 13.28 17.84
N LEU A 292 -4.73 12.90 16.58
CA LEU A 292 -5.43 11.72 16.04
C LEU A 292 -4.56 10.47 16.14
N TYR A 293 -3.25 10.64 16.00
CA TYR A 293 -2.26 9.57 15.91
C TYR A 293 -1.20 9.69 17.00
N ASP A 294 -0.63 8.55 17.39
CA ASP A 294 0.50 8.50 18.31
C ASP A 294 1.76 9.13 17.67
N ILE A 295 2.44 10.03 18.41
CA ILE A 295 3.59 10.78 17.89
C ILE A 295 4.75 9.84 17.53
N ASP A 296 5.00 8.81 18.34
CA ASP A 296 6.13 7.92 18.13
C ASP A 296 5.87 6.96 16.98
N MET A 297 4.61 6.57 16.76
CA MET A 297 4.21 5.84 15.55
C MET A 297 4.41 6.67 14.29
N VAL A 298 4.03 7.96 14.29
CA VAL A 298 4.26 8.86 13.15
C VAL A 298 5.75 9.08 12.88
N LYS A 299 6.59 9.19 13.92
CA LYS A 299 8.05 9.25 13.77
C LYS A 299 8.63 7.96 13.18
N LEU A 300 8.17 6.81 13.66
CA LEU A 300 8.60 5.51 13.13
C LEU A 300 8.20 5.34 11.67
N PHE A 301 6.97 5.73 11.31
CA PHE A 301 6.52 5.78 9.92
C PHE A 301 7.48 6.61 9.06
N ARG A 302 7.71 7.88 9.43
CA ARG A 302 8.63 8.78 8.71
C ARG A 302 10.01 8.16 8.49
N ASN A 303 10.56 7.52 9.51
CA ASN A 303 11.94 7.04 9.47
C ASN A 303 12.10 5.72 8.68
N ASN A 304 11.02 4.96 8.45
CA ASN A 304 11.11 3.62 7.86
C ASN A 304 10.36 3.48 6.53
N VAL A 305 9.58 4.49 6.15
CA VAL A 305 8.73 4.46 4.98
C VAL A 305 9.23 5.45 3.93
N ALA A 306 9.55 4.95 2.75
CA ALA A 306 9.95 5.76 1.62
C ALA A 306 8.72 6.27 0.86
N ILE A 307 8.44 7.57 1.00
CA ILE A 307 7.33 8.24 0.28
C ILE A 307 7.69 8.58 -1.18
N TYR A 308 8.99 8.61 -1.49
CA TYR A 308 9.54 8.73 -2.84
C TYR A 308 10.28 7.43 -3.16
N PRO A 309 9.63 6.45 -3.81
CA PRO A 309 10.24 5.16 -4.10
C PRO A 309 11.36 5.31 -5.14
N LEU A 310 12.29 4.35 -5.14
CA LEU A 310 13.32 4.26 -6.18
C LEU A 310 12.67 4.18 -7.56
N GLY A 311 13.30 4.80 -8.55
CA GLY A 311 12.80 4.83 -9.91
C GLY A 311 11.64 5.82 -10.16
N LEU A 312 11.12 6.51 -9.15
CA LEU A 312 10.12 7.55 -9.34
C LEU A 312 10.70 8.74 -10.10
N SER A 313 10.02 9.17 -11.15
CA SER A 313 10.32 10.42 -11.87
C SER A 313 9.82 11.62 -11.06
N VAL A 314 10.67 12.64 -10.91
CA VAL A 314 10.38 13.84 -10.11
C VAL A 314 10.85 15.11 -10.83
N THR A 315 10.16 16.22 -10.56
CA THR A 315 10.61 17.57 -10.90
C THR A 315 11.02 18.28 -9.62
N LEU A 316 12.23 18.85 -9.61
CA LEU A 316 12.76 19.62 -8.50
C LEU A 316 12.30 21.08 -8.57
N SER A 317 12.35 21.79 -7.44
CA SER A 317 12.06 23.22 -7.36
C SER A 317 13.01 24.11 -8.16
N THR A 318 14.09 23.55 -8.71
CA THR A 318 14.96 24.22 -9.68
C THR A 318 14.41 24.16 -11.12
N GLY A 319 13.38 23.34 -11.36
CA GLY A 319 12.88 22.95 -12.68
C GLY A 319 13.59 21.73 -13.28
N ASP A 320 14.69 21.26 -12.68
CA ASP A 320 15.39 20.07 -13.14
C ASP A 320 14.54 18.82 -12.94
N LYS A 321 14.61 17.89 -13.90
CA LYS A 321 13.85 16.64 -13.86
C LYS A 321 14.78 15.46 -13.74
N GLY A 322 14.42 14.53 -12.86
CA GLY A 322 15.26 13.40 -12.52
C GLY A 322 14.49 12.24 -11.92
N ILE A 323 15.25 11.28 -11.41
CA ILE A 323 14.72 10.03 -10.89
C ILE A 323 15.31 9.76 -9.51
N VAL A 324 14.49 9.26 -8.60
CA VAL A 324 14.95 8.81 -7.29
C VAL A 324 15.90 7.62 -7.46
N SER A 325 17.21 7.85 -7.29
CA SER A 325 18.25 6.84 -7.52
C SER A 325 18.72 6.17 -6.23
N ARG A 326 18.62 6.85 -5.09
CA ARG A 326 19.02 6.30 -3.79
C ARG A 326 18.16 6.88 -2.67
N LEU A 327 17.81 6.04 -1.70
CA LEU A 327 17.15 6.47 -0.47
C LEU A 327 18.19 6.85 0.60
N ASN A 328 17.84 7.80 1.46
CA ASN A 328 18.67 8.21 2.58
C ASN A 328 18.10 7.60 3.89
N PRO A 329 18.79 6.65 4.56
CA PRO A 329 18.26 5.94 5.72
C PRO A 329 17.88 6.83 6.91
N HIS A 330 18.52 7.99 7.04
CA HIS A 330 18.24 8.95 8.11
C HIS A 330 17.25 10.05 7.69
N SER A 331 16.81 10.07 6.43
CA SER A 331 15.90 11.08 5.88
C SER A 331 15.18 10.55 4.64
N MET A 332 14.21 9.65 4.84
CA MET A 332 13.46 9.00 3.75
C MET A 332 12.74 9.97 2.82
N GLN A 333 12.39 11.16 3.33
CA GLN A 333 11.75 12.24 2.59
C GLN A 333 12.72 13.09 1.74
N ARG A 334 14.02 12.85 1.85
CA ARG A 334 15.08 13.61 1.14
C ARG A 334 15.98 12.61 0.40
N PRO A 335 15.49 11.97 -0.67
CA PRO A 335 16.27 11.01 -1.43
C PRO A 335 17.38 11.69 -2.26
N VAL A 336 18.19 10.87 -2.91
CA VAL A 336 19.10 11.31 -3.98
C VAL A 336 18.38 11.23 -5.31
N ILE A 337 18.48 12.31 -6.08
CA ILE A 337 17.87 12.42 -7.40
C ILE A 337 18.96 12.41 -8.47
N ARG A 338 18.88 11.46 -9.39
CA ARG A 338 19.67 11.48 -10.62
C ARG A 338 19.00 12.36 -11.65
N ILE A 339 19.63 13.48 -11.98
CA ILE A 339 19.12 14.46 -12.95
C ILE A 339 19.36 13.94 -14.36
N LEU A 340 18.29 13.82 -15.13
CA LEU A 340 18.35 13.42 -16.55
C LEU A 340 18.12 14.60 -17.49
N ARG A 341 17.42 15.63 -17.02
CA ARG A 341 17.03 16.79 -17.81
C ARG A 341 17.11 18.06 -16.98
N THR A 342 17.65 19.12 -17.56
CA THR A 342 17.74 20.42 -16.90
C THR A 342 16.42 21.19 -16.98
N ALA A 343 16.30 22.25 -16.18
CA ALA A 343 15.16 23.18 -16.21
C ALA A 343 14.91 23.83 -17.59
N SER A 344 15.94 24.00 -18.42
CA SER A 344 15.80 24.51 -19.80
C SER A 344 15.23 23.47 -20.77
N GLY A 345 15.01 22.25 -20.32
CA GLY A 345 14.56 21.13 -21.13
C GLY A 345 15.68 20.42 -21.89
N GLN A 346 16.96 20.75 -21.64
CA GLN A 346 18.08 20.03 -22.23
C GLN A 346 18.30 18.68 -21.54
N GLU A 347 18.33 17.60 -22.32
CA GLU A 347 18.75 16.28 -21.84
C GLU A 347 20.25 16.22 -21.57
N LEU A 348 20.61 15.56 -20.47
CA LEU A 348 22.01 15.38 -20.07
C LEU A 348 22.56 14.08 -20.65
N LYS A 349 23.68 14.19 -21.38
CA LYS A 349 24.43 13.00 -21.85
C LYS A 349 25.04 12.22 -20.70
N GLU A 350 25.48 12.93 -19.67
CA GLU A 350 26.04 12.37 -18.44
C GLU A 350 25.16 12.84 -17.27
N PRO A 351 24.23 12.00 -16.80
CA PRO A 351 23.45 12.28 -15.60
C PRO A 351 24.35 12.50 -14.38
N TYR A 352 23.92 13.40 -13.49
CA TYR A 352 24.57 13.61 -12.19
C TYR A 352 23.55 13.47 -11.07
N GLU A 353 24.02 13.31 -9.84
CA GLU A 353 23.17 13.10 -8.67
C GLU A 353 23.14 14.31 -7.75
N VAL A 354 21.95 14.61 -7.22
CA VAL A 354 21.72 15.64 -6.21
C VAL A 354 21.19 14.96 -4.95
N ASP A 355 21.95 15.02 -3.87
CA ASP A 355 21.52 14.51 -2.56
C ASP A 355 20.70 15.57 -1.83
N LEU A 356 19.38 15.39 -1.78
CA LEU A 356 18.48 16.35 -1.16
C LEU A 356 18.67 16.44 0.36
N SER A 357 19.34 15.47 0.99
CA SER A 357 19.67 15.55 2.42
C SER A 357 20.77 16.57 2.71
N HIS A 358 21.60 16.89 1.72
CA HIS A 358 22.65 17.92 1.82
C HIS A 358 22.21 19.24 1.17
N THR A 359 21.36 19.18 0.14
CA THR A 359 20.83 20.36 -0.57
C THR A 359 19.46 20.77 -0.03
N LEU A 360 19.45 21.43 1.13
CA LEU A 360 18.21 21.66 1.90
C LEU A 360 17.21 22.63 1.24
N ASN A 361 17.69 23.51 0.36
CA ASN A 361 16.90 24.51 -0.37
C ASN A 361 16.23 23.98 -1.65
N VAL A 362 16.48 22.72 -2.02
CA VAL A 362 15.86 22.08 -3.17
C VAL A 362 14.83 21.06 -2.69
N MET A 363 13.64 21.12 -3.28
CA MET A 363 12.50 20.28 -2.94
C MET A 363 12.02 19.51 -4.17
N ILE A 364 11.32 18.40 -3.95
CA ILE A 364 10.54 17.73 -5.00
C ILE A 364 9.20 18.47 -5.09
N GLU A 365 8.93 19.14 -6.21
CA GLU A 365 7.68 19.86 -6.44
C GLU A 365 6.62 18.97 -7.09
N GLU A 366 7.03 18.13 -8.05
CA GLU A 366 6.11 17.28 -8.79
C GLU A 366 6.63 15.85 -8.90
N ILE A 367 5.68 14.91 -9.01
CA ILE A 367 5.94 13.47 -9.16
C ILE A 367 5.26 12.96 -10.44
N GLY A 368 5.90 12.03 -11.14
CA GLY A 368 5.29 11.33 -12.28
C GLY A 368 5.25 12.10 -13.61
N GLU A 369 5.94 13.24 -13.72
CA GLU A 369 6.07 13.98 -14.99
C GLU A 369 7.01 13.30 -16.01
N GLN A 370 6.82 13.63 -17.29
CA GLN A 370 7.62 13.11 -18.40
C GLN A 370 9.11 13.42 -18.27
N LEU A 371 9.90 12.35 -18.28
CA LEU A 371 11.28 12.30 -18.78
C LEU A 371 11.25 11.60 -20.15
N VAL A 372 10.49 12.15 -21.10
CA VAL A 372 10.27 11.55 -22.42
C VAL A 372 11.21 12.18 -23.46
N VAL A 373 11.73 11.29 -24.31
CA VAL A 373 12.56 11.49 -25.51
C VAL A 373 11.74 12.05 -26.65
#